data_AF-A0A2T0TYT7-F1
#
_entry.id   AF-A0A2T0TYT7-F1
#
_cell.length_a   1.000
_cell.length_b   1.000
_cell.length_c   1.000
_cell.angle_alpha   90.00
_cell.angle_beta   90.00
_cell.angle_gamma   90.00
#
_symmetry.space_group_name_H-M   'P 1'
#
loop_
_entity.id
_entity.type
_entity.pdbx_description
1 polymer ?
#
loop_
_entity_poly.entity_id
_entity_poly.type
_entity_poly.pdbx_seq_one_letter_code
_entity_poly.pdbx_strand_id
1 'polypeptide(L)'
;MSRIVLLLLLVAGLGNVVLGQRPLTDTQSSRLNAYQDTLKELAYKVINSPDQAERYESNALMVRKLVRALQIQNSYSFDFDSLKSLSIQRSPDNAFRIFTWHVMNQNGTYRFYGAVQMKSSEQLQLHPLVDYSNNITSPQDTLLDNNHWLGSQYYKIVPVTKNTSTPYYILLGWKGNNVKSTKKVIEVLHFKGGKPIFGMPVFEGKAAFNGKQRIIFEYSRSTSMMLNYEPEENRIVFDHLAAPSPEMESNPAFFGPDLSYDALKFANGRWKLTENVELTNRESEIDDLYIDPRKRSTDIINKLK
;
A
#
# COMPACT_ATOMS: atom_id res chain seq x y z
N MET A 1 36.04 61.88 11.50
CA MET A 1 35.26 61.34 10.37
C MET A 1 35.76 59.94 10.07
N SER A 2 34.80 59.00 10.06
CA SER A 2 34.79 57.55 9.80
C SER A 2 36.09 56.76 9.59
N ARG A 3 36.30 55.74 10.45
CA ARG A 3 37.15 54.56 10.18
C ARG A 3 36.25 53.45 9.64
N ILE A 4 36.53 52.95 8.44
CA ILE A 4 35.85 51.79 7.85
C ILE A 4 36.69 50.55 8.17
N VAL A 5 36.11 49.62 8.95
CA VAL A 5 36.64 48.29 9.20
C VAL A 5 35.96 47.33 8.22
N LEU A 6 36.76 46.70 7.35
CA LEU A 6 36.30 45.70 6.40
C LEU A 6 36.28 44.32 7.09
N LEU A 7 35.10 43.80 7.41
CA LEU A 7 34.92 42.46 7.96
C LEU A 7 34.75 41.47 6.80
N LEU A 8 35.73 40.58 6.61
CA LEU A 8 35.63 39.43 5.70
C LEU A 8 34.79 38.33 6.37
N LEU A 9 33.55 38.16 5.91
CA LEU A 9 32.67 37.05 6.28
C LEU A 9 33.06 35.80 5.49
N LEU A 10 33.75 34.88 6.16
CA LEU A 10 34.01 33.52 5.68
C LEU A 10 32.68 32.74 5.74
N VAL A 11 32.01 32.59 4.59
CA VAL A 11 30.84 31.70 4.48
C VAL A 11 31.36 30.28 4.39
N ALA A 12 31.47 29.61 5.54
CA ALA A 12 31.66 28.17 5.59
C ALA A 12 30.38 27.51 5.05
N GLY A 13 30.46 26.95 3.84
CA GLY A 13 29.42 26.11 3.28
C GLY A 13 29.19 24.90 4.17
N LEU A 14 28.11 24.93 4.95
CA LEU A 14 27.55 23.74 5.59
C LEU A 14 27.02 22.84 4.47
N GLY A 15 27.89 21.98 3.95
CA GLY A 15 27.46 20.85 3.16
C GLY A 15 26.49 20.03 4.00
N ASN A 16 25.24 19.95 3.56
CA ASN A 16 24.30 18.98 4.11
C ASN A 16 24.90 17.59 3.90
N VAL A 17 25.49 17.04 4.96
CA VAL A 17 25.84 15.63 5.00
C VAL A 17 24.52 14.89 4.91
N VAL A 18 24.21 14.38 3.73
CA VAL A 18 23.16 13.38 3.56
C VAL A 18 23.62 12.19 4.37
N LEU A 19 23.14 12.08 5.61
CA LEU A 19 23.35 10.91 6.46
C LEU A 19 22.59 9.74 5.83
N GLY A 20 23.23 9.09 4.87
CA GLY A 20 22.82 7.78 4.41
C GLY A 20 22.79 6.82 5.59
N GLN A 21 21.79 5.95 5.64
CA GLN A 21 21.74 4.91 6.68
C GLN A 21 23.00 4.04 6.57
N ARG A 22 23.61 3.76 7.72
CA ARG A 22 24.71 2.80 7.79
C ARG A 22 24.17 1.41 7.40
N PRO A 23 24.91 0.61 6.62
CA PRO A 23 24.50 -0.75 6.33
C PRO A 23 24.33 -1.54 7.63
N LEU A 24 23.46 -2.55 7.59
CA LEU A 24 23.32 -3.50 8.70
C LEU A 24 24.65 -4.20 8.94
N THR A 25 25.05 -4.33 10.20
CA THR A 25 26.19 -5.20 10.55
C THR A 25 25.78 -6.66 10.43
N ASP A 26 26.75 -7.57 10.26
CA ASP A 26 26.47 -9.01 10.17
C ASP A 26 25.69 -9.53 11.38
N THR A 27 26.02 -9.04 12.58
CA THR A 27 25.29 -9.35 13.81
C THR A 27 23.84 -8.86 13.76
N GLN A 28 23.57 -7.65 13.25
CA GLN A 28 22.21 -7.13 13.11
C GLN A 28 21.42 -7.94 12.07
N SER A 29 22.02 -8.22 10.91
CA SER A 29 21.44 -9.03 9.84
C SER A 29 21.09 -10.45 10.33
N SER A 30 22.01 -11.11 11.03
CA SER A 30 21.76 -12.44 11.61
C SER A 30 20.59 -12.44 12.61
N ARG A 31 20.53 -11.44 13.50
CA ARG A 31 19.41 -11.31 14.45
C ARG A 31 18.08 -11.06 13.74
N LEU A 32 18.06 -10.22 12.70
CA LEU A 32 16.85 -9.94 11.91
C LEU A 32 16.38 -11.16 11.14
N ASN A 33 17.30 -11.96 10.59
CA ASN A 33 16.97 -13.25 9.97
C ASN A 33 16.31 -14.22 10.97
N ALA A 34 16.87 -14.37 12.17
CA ALA A 34 16.26 -15.21 13.21
C ALA A 34 14.84 -14.73 13.62
N TYR A 35 14.63 -13.40 13.67
CA TYR A 35 13.29 -12.84 13.86
C TYR A 35 12.37 -13.15 12.69
N GLN A 36 12.84 -13.00 11.45
CA GLN A 36 12.08 -13.30 10.24
C GLN A 36 11.61 -14.76 10.21
N ASP A 37 12.46 -15.71 10.59
CA ASP A 37 12.11 -17.14 10.62
C ASP A 37 10.97 -17.40 11.62
N THR A 38 11.08 -16.84 12.83
CA THR A 38 10.02 -16.93 13.84
C THR A 38 8.73 -16.26 13.35
N LEU A 39 8.85 -15.10 12.70
CA LEU A 39 7.70 -14.36 12.17
C LEU A 39 7.00 -15.14 11.07
N LYS A 40 7.75 -15.84 10.21
CA LYS A 40 7.20 -16.66 9.13
C LYS A 40 6.34 -17.80 9.68
N GLU A 41 6.82 -18.51 10.71
CA GLU A 41 6.04 -19.57 11.36
C GLU A 41 4.76 -19.04 12.00
N LEU A 42 4.85 -17.93 12.75
CA LEU A 42 3.69 -17.30 13.39
C LEU A 42 2.70 -16.80 12.34
N ALA A 43 3.17 -16.16 11.28
CA ALA A 43 2.33 -15.65 10.20
C ALA A 43 1.63 -16.76 9.42
N TYR A 44 2.29 -17.92 9.26
CA TYR A 44 1.64 -19.11 8.71
C TYR A 44 0.47 -19.57 9.58
N LYS A 45 0.63 -19.61 10.90
CA LYS A 45 -0.46 -19.98 11.84
C LYS A 45 -1.59 -18.96 11.82
N VAL A 46 -1.28 -17.66 11.75
CA VAL A 46 -2.27 -16.58 11.67
C VAL A 46 -3.22 -16.76 10.48
N ILE A 47 -2.71 -17.23 9.34
CA ILE A 47 -3.52 -17.41 8.13
C ILE A 47 -4.19 -18.79 8.08
N ASN A 48 -3.48 -19.84 8.46
CA ASN A 48 -3.87 -21.22 8.14
C ASN A 48 -4.42 -22.02 9.32
N SER A 49 -4.32 -21.56 10.57
CA SER A 49 -4.89 -22.31 11.69
C SER A 49 -6.42 -22.39 11.56
N PRO A 50 -7.04 -23.58 11.75
CA PRO A 50 -8.49 -23.72 11.73
C PRO A 50 -9.16 -23.04 12.92
N ASP A 51 -8.49 -22.99 14.07
CA ASP A 51 -9.01 -22.38 15.29
C ASP A 51 -8.79 -20.86 15.31
N GLN A 52 -9.86 -20.12 15.61
CA GLN A 52 -9.77 -18.67 15.72
C GLN A 52 -8.90 -18.26 16.91
N ALA A 53 -9.00 -18.94 18.05
CA ALA A 53 -8.20 -18.57 19.22
C ALA A 53 -6.70 -18.70 18.90
N GLU A 54 -6.28 -19.82 18.30
CA GLU A 54 -4.89 -20.00 17.86
C GLU A 54 -4.44 -18.93 16.84
N ARG A 55 -5.29 -18.52 15.88
CA ARG A 55 -4.95 -17.42 14.95
C ARG A 55 -4.67 -16.12 15.71
N TYR A 56 -5.52 -15.77 16.67
CA TYR A 56 -5.38 -14.53 17.46
C TYR A 56 -4.20 -14.57 18.44
N GLU A 57 -3.94 -15.71 19.07
CA GLU A 57 -2.78 -15.92 19.94
C GLU A 57 -1.46 -15.83 19.14
N SER A 58 -1.41 -16.51 18.00
CA SER A 58 -0.27 -16.45 17.06
C SER A 58 -0.06 -15.02 16.56
N ASN A 59 -1.14 -14.29 16.26
CA ASN A 59 -1.06 -12.89 15.85
C ASN A 59 -0.50 -12.00 16.97
N ALA A 60 -0.94 -12.20 18.21
CA ALA A 60 -0.43 -11.45 19.35
C ALA A 60 1.08 -11.70 19.58
N LEU A 61 1.53 -12.94 19.42
CA LEU A 61 2.96 -13.29 19.43
C LEU A 61 3.71 -12.65 18.26
N MET A 62 3.14 -12.70 17.06
CA MET A 62 3.72 -12.14 15.84
C MET A 62 3.93 -10.64 15.97
N VAL A 63 2.93 -9.89 16.44
CA VAL A 63 3.03 -8.44 16.70
C VAL A 63 4.18 -8.15 17.66
N ARG A 64 4.26 -8.86 18.79
CA ARG A 64 5.34 -8.67 19.77
C ARG A 64 6.72 -8.95 19.17
N LYS A 65 6.85 -10.01 18.36
CA LYS A 65 8.11 -10.37 17.69
C LYS A 65 8.49 -9.35 16.61
N LEU A 66 7.53 -8.86 15.84
CA LEU A 66 7.75 -7.86 14.80
C LEU A 66 8.24 -6.56 15.43
N VAL A 67 7.58 -6.06 16.47
CA VAL A 67 8.03 -4.85 17.18
C VAL A 67 9.46 -5.00 17.70
N ARG A 68 9.81 -6.15 18.29
CA ARG A 68 11.20 -6.42 18.75
C ARG A 68 12.21 -6.45 17.60
N ALA A 69 11.84 -7.00 16.44
CA ALA A 69 12.69 -6.99 15.25
C ALA A 69 12.91 -5.55 14.76
N LEU A 70 11.84 -4.74 14.71
CA LEU A 70 11.91 -3.34 14.28
C LEU A 70 12.71 -2.44 15.23
N GLN A 71 12.84 -2.81 16.51
CA GLN A 71 13.71 -2.11 17.47
C GLN A 71 15.20 -2.30 17.22
N ILE A 72 15.61 -3.28 16.39
CA ILE A 72 17.01 -3.39 15.98
C ILE A 72 17.39 -2.14 15.16
N GLN A 73 18.49 -1.49 15.54
CA GLN A 73 18.99 -0.33 14.82
C GLN A 73 19.20 -0.66 13.33
N ASN A 74 18.83 0.27 12.45
CA ASN A 74 18.85 0.10 11.00
C ASN A 74 17.90 -1.00 10.44
N SER A 75 16.97 -1.53 11.24
CA SER A 75 15.97 -2.52 10.76
C SER A 75 15.13 -2.03 9.57
N TYR A 76 15.02 -0.72 9.37
CA TYR A 76 14.34 -0.12 8.23
C TYR A 76 14.93 -0.56 6.88
N SER A 77 16.22 -0.90 6.82
CA SER A 77 16.88 -1.39 5.59
C SER A 77 16.73 -2.89 5.34
N PHE A 78 16.14 -3.64 6.28
CA PHE A 78 15.92 -5.08 6.15
C PHE A 78 14.54 -5.35 5.53
N ASP A 79 14.47 -6.05 4.41
CA ASP A 79 13.24 -6.12 3.61
C ASP A 79 12.23 -7.18 4.06
N PHE A 80 12.60 -8.10 4.95
CA PHE A 80 11.75 -9.21 5.40
C PHE A 80 11.21 -10.08 4.26
N ASP A 81 12.05 -10.38 3.26
CA ASP A 81 11.64 -10.99 1.99
C ASP A 81 10.88 -12.30 2.11
N SER A 82 11.11 -13.10 3.16
CA SER A 82 10.42 -14.38 3.34
C SER A 82 9.06 -14.26 4.07
N LEU A 83 8.73 -13.09 4.61
CA LEU A 83 7.50 -12.83 5.35
C LEU A 83 6.32 -12.50 4.41
N LYS A 84 5.98 -13.43 3.51
CA LYS A 84 4.98 -13.21 2.44
C LYS A 84 3.53 -13.08 2.92
N SER A 85 3.20 -13.55 4.11
CA SER A 85 1.84 -13.48 4.67
C SER A 85 1.42 -12.06 5.07
N LEU A 86 2.38 -11.15 5.21
CA LEU A 86 2.16 -9.74 5.51
C LEU A 86 2.49 -8.95 4.25
N SER A 87 1.72 -7.90 4.00
CA SER A 87 2.15 -6.90 3.02
C SER A 87 3.11 -5.92 3.67
N ILE A 88 4.27 -5.75 3.05
CA ILE A 88 5.32 -4.82 3.47
C ILE A 88 5.60 -3.91 2.27
N GLN A 89 5.12 -2.68 2.32
CA GLN A 89 5.28 -1.73 1.23
C GLN A 89 6.17 -0.58 1.65
N ARG A 90 7.31 -0.42 0.99
CA ARG A 90 8.20 0.73 1.15
C ARG A 90 7.73 1.84 0.21
N SER A 91 7.66 3.08 0.70
CA SER A 91 7.32 4.20 -0.17
C SER A 91 8.42 4.38 -1.23
N PRO A 92 8.10 4.74 -2.50
CA PRO A 92 9.12 4.84 -3.55
C PRO A 92 10.20 5.91 -3.30
N ASP A 93 9.89 6.93 -2.48
CA ASP A 93 10.85 7.93 -2.01
C ASP A 93 11.60 7.50 -0.74
N ASN A 94 11.38 6.27 -0.26
CA ASN A 94 12.01 5.67 0.90
C ASN A 94 11.83 6.49 2.19
N ALA A 95 10.71 7.21 2.32
CA ALA A 95 10.36 8.00 3.50
C ALA A 95 9.78 7.15 4.64
N PHE A 96 9.01 6.11 4.32
CA PHE A 96 8.42 5.20 5.29
C PHE A 96 8.23 3.80 4.67
N ARG A 97 7.81 2.85 5.50
CA ARG A 97 7.22 1.60 5.02
C ARG A 97 6.01 1.25 5.88
N ILE A 98 5.05 0.57 5.27
CA ILE A 98 3.82 0.17 5.91
C ILE A 98 3.71 -1.35 5.91
N PHE A 99 3.42 -1.89 7.09
CA PHE A 99 3.12 -3.30 7.30
C PHE A 99 1.61 -3.42 7.44
N THR A 100 0.98 -4.30 6.66
CA THR A 100 -0.46 -4.59 6.80
C THR A 100 -0.76 -6.05 6.59
N TRP A 101 -1.67 -6.58 7.40
CA TRP A 101 -2.15 -7.97 7.32
C TRP A 101 -3.52 -8.08 7.98
N HIS A 102 -4.07 -9.30 7.97
CA HIS A 102 -5.38 -9.57 8.54
C HIS A 102 -5.40 -10.89 9.32
N VAL A 103 -6.40 -11.00 10.20
CA VAL A 103 -6.83 -12.24 10.84
C VAL A 103 -8.28 -12.47 10.42
N MET A 104 -8.58 -13.64 9.85
CA MET A 104 -9.95 -14.01 9.49
C MET A 104 -10.70 -14.53 10.72
N ASN A 105 -11.92 -14.04 10.93
CA ASN A 105 -12.83 -14.53 11.95
C ASN A 105 -13.58 -15.78 11.45
N GLN A 106 -14.08 -16.61 12.36
CA GLN A 106 -14.87 -17.82 12.03
C GLN A 106 -16.12 -17.51 11.21
N ASN A 107 -16.72 -16.33 11.39
CA ASN A 107 -17.88 -15.88 10.60
C ASN A 107 -17.50 -15.35 9.20
N GLY A 108 -16.23 -15.46 8.78
CA GLY A 108 -15.72 -15.02 7.49
C GLY A 108 -15.51 -13.51 7.35
N THR A 109 -15.65 -12.74 8.44
CA THR A 109 -15.20 -11.35 8.50
C THR A 109 -13.71 -11.26 8.83
N TYR A 110 -13.16 -10.04 8.84
CA TYR A 110 -11.73 -9.81 8.99
C TYR A 110 -11.46 -8.78 10.07
N ARG A 111 -10.34 -8.96 10.78
CA ARG A 111 -9.71 -7.90 11.57
C ARG A 111 -8.35 -7.58 10.97
N PHE A 112 -8.08 -6.31 10.73
CA PHE A 112 -6.83 -5.87 10.15
C PHE A 112 -5.87 -5.38 11.21
N TYR A 113 -4.59 -5.45 10.87
CA TYR A 113 -3.50 -5.00 11.69
C TYR A 113 -2.48 -4.30 10.79
N GLY A 114 -1.82 -3.30 11.33
CA GLY A 114 -0.74 -2.67 10.61
C GLY A 114 0.12 -1.76 11.45
N ALA A 115 1.20 -1.30 10.85
CA ALA A 115 2.05 -0.27 11.42
C ALA A 115 2.76 0.49 10.31
N VAL A 116 2.96 1.80 10.50
CA VAL A 116 3.82 2.63 9.66
C VAL A 116 5.14 2.85 10.38
N GLN A 117 6.24 2.41 9.78
CA GLN A 117 7.58 2.70 10.26
C GLN A 117 8.18 3.82 9.42
N MET A 118 8.51 4.95 10.06
CA MET A 118 9.20 6.06 9.41
C MET A 118 10.68 5.72 9.24
N LYS A 119 11.29 6.23 8.17
CA LYS A 119 12.75 6.18 8.03
C LYS A 119 13.38 7.10 9.08
N SER A 120 14.18 6.51 9.96
CA SER A 120 14.91 7.22 11.02
C SER A 120 16.27 6.56 11.23
N SER A 121 17.30 7.37 11.49
CA SER A 121 18.67 6.92 11.78
C SER A 121 18.96 6.77 13.27
N GLU A 122 18.10 7.32 14.13
CA GLU A 122 18.34 7.40 15.58
C GLU A 122 17.48 6.39 16.33
N GLN A 123 16.17 6.61 16.32
CA GLN A 123 15.19 5.83 17.10
C GLN A 123 14.10 5.27 16.21
N LEU A 124 13.52 4.14 16.65
CA LEU A 124 12.36 3.55 16.01
C LEU A 124 11.17 4.52 16.07
N GLN A 125 10.78 5.08 14.93
CA GLN A 125 9.55 5.84 14.76
C GLN A 125 8.49 4.92 14.15
N LEU A 126 7.57 4.45 14.99
CA LEU A 126 6.55 3.48 14.62
C LEU A 126 5.16 3.98 15.03
N HIS A 127 4.23 4.01 14.08
CA HIS A 127 2.83 4.33 14.30
C HIS A 127 1.99 3.07 14.16
N PRO A 128 1.49 2.47 15.26
CA PRO A 128 0.58 1.33 15.16
C PRO A 128 -0.74 1.77 14.51
N LEU A 129 -1.29 0.90 13.66
CA LEU A 129 -2.58 1.11 13.01
C LEU A 129 -3.64 0.26 13.71
N VAL A 130 -4.60 0.93 14.34
CA VAL A 130 -5.72 0.30 15.04
C VAL A 130 -6.91 0.27 14.10
N ASP A 131 -7.34 -0.94 13.73
CA ASP A 131 -8.50 -1.15 12.88
C ASP A 131 -9.79 -0.73 13.60
N TYR A 132 -10.43 0.32 13.09
CA TYR A 132 -11.66 0.90 13.61
C TYR A 132 -12.83 0.75 12.62
N SER A 133 -12.68 -0.13 11.62
CA SER A 133 -13.63 -0.30 10.51
C SER A 133 -15.09 -0.42 10.93
N ASN A 134 -15.37 -1.18 11.99
CA ASN A 134 -16.74 -1.45 12.44
C ASN A 134 -17.44 -0.23 13.08
N ASN A 135 -16.69 0.81 13.41
CA ASN A 135 -17.17 2.01 14.08
C ASN A 135 -17.17 3.25 13.16
N ILE A 136 -16.89 3.08 11.86
CA ILE A 136 -16.89 4.16 10.88
C ILE A 136 -18.17 4.08 10.04
N THR A 137 -19.08 5.03 10.24
CA THR A 137 -20.37 5.08 9.52
C THR A 137 -20.20 5.43 8.04
N SER A 138 -19.39 6.45 7.73
CA SER A 138 -19.22 6.98 6.37
C SER A 138 -17.75 6.97 5.97
N PRO A 139 -17.18 5.79 5.66
CA PRO A 139 -15.74 5.66 5.49
C PRO A 139 -15.18 6.43 4.30
N GLN A 140 -15.95 6.70 3.24
CA GLN A 140 -15.45 7.51 2.13
C GLN A 140 -15.42 9.03 2.44
N ASP A 141 -16.08 9.47 3.51
CA ASP A 141 -16.26 10.88 3.85
C ASP A 141 -15.60 11.28 5.19
N THR A 142 -14.92 10.34 5.87
CA THR A 142 -14.34 10.56 7.19
C THR A 142 -12.81 10.62 7.14
N LEU A 143 -12.22 11.65 7.73
CA LEU A 143 -10.77 11.73 7.97
C LEU A 143 -10.39 10.83 9.16
N LEU A 144 -9.35 10.02 9.03
CA LEU A 144 -8.93 9.04 10.02
C LEU A 144 -7.46 9.24 10.42
N ASP A 145 -7.10 8.80 11.61
CA ASP A 145 -5.71 8.74 12.08
C ASP A 145 -5.27 7.28 12.29
N ASN A 146 -4.08 7.08 12.87
CA ASN A 146 -3.55 5.75 13.14
C ASN A 146 -4.38 4.96 14.19
N ASN A 147 -5.18 5.63 15.02
CA ASN A 147 -6.00 4.97 16.05
C ASN A 147 -7.42 4.66 15.55
N HIS A 148 -7.82 5.25 14.42
CA HIS A 148 -9.13 5.06 13.79
C HIS A 148 -9.01 4.53 12.36
N TRP A 149 -7.96 3.77 12.06
CA TRP A 149 -7.61 3.38 10.70
C TRP A 149 -8.66 2.47 10.05
N LEU A 150 -8.94 2.69 8.76
CA LEU A 150 -9.76 1.80 7.96
C LEU A 150 -8.94 0.58 7.52
N GLY A 151 -9.00 -0.47 8.33
CA GLY A 151 -8.27 -1.72 8.14
C GLY A 151 -8.24 -2.22 6.70
N SER A 152 -7.05 -2.29 6.10
CA SER A 152 -6.81 -2.71 4.71
C SER A 152 -5.41 -3.32 4.56
N GLN A 153 -5.23 -4.20 3.59
CA GLN A 153 -3.91 -4.74 3.21
C GLN A 153 -3.43 -4.05 1.93
N TYR A 154 -2.44 -3.17 2.05
CA TYR A 154 -1.96 -2.35 0.94
C TYR A 154 -0.90 -3.06 0.12
N TYR A 155 -0.98 -3.04 -1.21
CA TYR A 155 -0.03 -3.71 -2.11
C TYR A 155 0.69 -2.75 -3.06
N LYS A 156 0.33 -1.46 -3.08
CA LYS A 156 0.99 -0.43 -3.90
C LYS A 156 0.96 0.89 -3.17
N ILE A 157 2.07 1.65 -3.29
CA ILE A 157 2.18 3.04 -2.86
C ILE A 157 2.52 3.89 -4.09
N VAL A 158 1.78 4.98 -4.29
CA VAL A 158 2.03 5.97 -5.34
C VAL A 158 2.29 7.32 -4.68
N PRO A 159 3.51 7.87 -4.72
CA PRO A 159 3.84 9.14 -4.10
C PRO A 159 3.34 10.32 -4.94
N VAL A 160 2.69 11.28 -4.29
CA VAL A 160 2.32 12.56 -4.86
C VAL A 160 3.04 13.66 -4.09
N THR A 161 4.25 13.98 -4.55
CA THR A 161 5.14 14.95 -3.92
C THR A 161 5.33 16.22 -4.75
N LYS A 162 4.84 16.23 -6.00
CA LYS A 162 4.92 17.36 -6.93
C LYS A 162 3.53 17.90 -7.23
N ASN A 163 3.45 19.20 -7.55
CA ASN A 163 2.21 19.89 -7.93
C ASN A 163 1.08 19.81 -6.88
N THR A 164 1.44 19.65 -5.61
CA THR A 164 0.52 19.68 -4.47
C THR A 164 1.13 20.53 -3.35
N SER A 165 0.30 21.25 -2.59
CA SER A 165 0.73 22.00 -1.41
C SER A 165 1.05 21.08 -0.22
N THR A 166 0.34 19.95 -0.13
CA THR A 166 0.54 18.94 0.90
C THR A 166 0.92 17.63 0.20
N PRO A 167 2.16 17.17 0.30
CA PRO A 167 2.56 15.86 -0.20
C PRO A 167 1.71 14.75 0.43
N TYR A 168 1.29 13.80 -0.39
CA TYR A 168 0.50 12.64 0.04
C TYR A 168 0.88 11.40 -0.77
N TYR A 169 0.34 10.26 -0.39
CA TYR A 169 0.55 8.97 -1.02
C TYR A 169 -0.80 8.33 -1.28
N ILE A 170 -0.99 7.77 -2.47
CA ILE A 170 -2.09 6.83 -2.71
C ILE A 170 -1.64 5.44 -2.28
N LEU A 171 -2.47 4.77 -1.49
CA LEU A 171 -2.30 3.37 -1.13
C LEU A 171 -3.40 2.56 -1.81
N LEU A 172 -3.03 1.63 -2.69
CA LEU A 172 -3.97 0.67 -3.24
C LEU A 172 -4.00 -0.55 -2.33
N GLY A 173 -5.20 -0.92 -1.88
CA GLY A 173 -5.37 -1.98 -0.88
C GLY A 173 -6.53 -2.91 -1.15
N TRP A 174 -6.42 -4.11 -0.59
CA TRP A 174 -7.50 -5.06 -0.45
C TRP A 174 -8.07 -4.98 0.96
N LYS A 175 -9.40 -5.00 1.07
CA LYS A 175 -10.12 -5.01 2.32
C LYS A 175 -11.15 -6.13 2.26
N GLY A 176 -10.79 -7.31 2.76
CA GLY A 176 -11.75 -8.38 3.03
C GLY A 176 -12.96 -7.84 3.83
N ASN A 177 -14.17 -8.27 3.44
CA ASN A 177 -15.40 -7.79 4.05
C ASN A 177 -16.12 -8.92 4.80
N ASN A 178 -16.75 -9.85 4.08
CA ASN A 178 -17.47 -10.98 4.67
C ASN A 178 -17.54 -12.17 3.70
N VAL A 179 -18.41 -13.13 3.97
CA VAL A 179 -18.56 -14.33 3.12
C VAL A 179 -19.17 -14.06 1.74
N LYS A 180 -19.87 -12.95 1.55
CA LYS A 180 -20.59 -12.61 0.31
C LYS A 180 -19.82 -11.62 -0.57
N SER A 181 -19.17 -10.62 0.04
CA SER A 181 -18.49 -9.56 -0.70
C SER A 181 -17.06 -9.32 -0.20
N THR A 182 -16.30 -8.60 -1.01
CA THR A 182 -14.94 -8.15 -0.73
C THR A 182 -14.81 -6.69 -1.18
N LYS A 183 -13.75 -6.00 -0.77
CA LYS A 183 -13.50 -4.61 -1.16
C LYS A 183 -12.09 -4.37 -1.68
N LYS A 184 -11.96 -3.40 -2.58
CA LYS A 184 -10.71 -2.70 -2.87
C LYS A 184 -10.82 -1.25 -2.42
N VAL A 185 -9.68 -0.69 -1.99
CA VAL A 185 -9.61 0.67 -1.45
C VAL A 185 -8.50 1.45 -2.13
N ILE A 186 -8.80 2.68 -2.51
CA ILE A 186 -7.83 3.73 -2.85
C ILE A 186 -7.79 4.67 -1.64
N GLU A 187 -6.83 4.47 -0.76
CA GLU A 187 -6.64 5.28 0.44
C GLU A 187 -5.65 6.40 0.17
N VAL A 188 -5.85 7.55 0.80
CA VAL A 188 -4.90 8.66 0.75
C VAL A 188 -4.19 8.76 2.09
N LEU A 189 -2.86 8.63 2.11
CA LEU A 189 -2.04 8.79 3.30
C LEU A 189 -1.24 10.10 3.18
N HIS A 190 -1.27 10.92 4.22
CA HIS A 190 -0.33 12.03 4.37
C HIS A 190 0.14 12.11 5.83
N PHE A 191 1.14 12.94 6.09
CA PHE A 191 1.71 13.08 7.43
C PHE A 191 1.52 14.51 7.94
N LYS A 192 1.00 14.64 9.16
CA LYS A 192 0.86 15.92 9.86
C LYS A 192 1.60 15.85 11.20
N GLY A 193 2.64 16.67 11.36
CA GLY A 193 3.51 16.61 12.54
C GLY A 193 4.15 15.23 12.74
N GLY A 194 4.52 14.57 11.64
CA GLY A 194 5.10 13.22 11.66
C GLY A 194 4.10 12.07 11.88
N LYS A 195 2.83 12.34 12.17
CA LYS A 195 1.81 11.30 12.37
C LYS A 195 1.03 11.01 11.08
N PRO A 196 0.71 9.74 10.76
CA PRO A 196 -0.04 9.39 9.57
C PRO A 196 -1.52 9.79 9.73
N ILE A 197 -2.05 10.41 8.69
CA ILE A 197 -3.45 10.78 8.53
C ILE A 197 -3.96 10.12 7.25
N PHE A 198 -5.07 9.41 7.37
CA PHE A 198 -5.72 8.69 6.29
C PHE A 198 -6.96 9.47 5.84
N GLY A 199 -6.99 9.83 4.56
CA GLY A 199 -8.00 10.66 3.92
C GLY A 199 -7.44 11.99 3.43
N MET A 200 -7.79 12.36 2.19
CA MET A 200 -7.67 13.72 1.67
C MET A 200 -8.61 13.88 0.46
N PRO A 201 -9.34 15.01 0.30
CA PRO A 201 -10.30 15.20 -0.77
C PRO A 201 -9.62 15.54 -2.12
N VAL A 202 -8.82 14.61 -2.64
CA VAL A 202 -8.02 14.79 -3.87
C VAL A 202 -8.67 14.21 -5.12
N PHE A 203 -9.83 13.55 -4.99
CA PHE A 203 -10.55 12.93 -6.08
C PHE A 203 -11.59 13.89 -6.68
N GLU A 204 -11.65 13.97 -8.01
CA GLU A 204 -12.58 14.80 -8.78
C GLU A 204 -13.37 13.94 -9.76
N GLY A 205 -14.65 14.26 -9.99
CA GLY A 205 -15.48 13.55 -10.98
C GLY A 205 -16.95 13.48 -10.59
N LYS A 206 -17.58 12.32 -10.81
CA LYS A 206 -18.95 12.03 -10.37
C LYS A 206 -19.05 12.06 -8.84
N ALA A 207 -20.28 12.19 -8.32
CA ALA A 207 -20.56 12.28 -6.89
C ALA A 207 -19.95 11.13 -6.03
N ALA A 208 -19.81 9.93 -6.61
CA ALA A 208 -19.18 8.80 -5.94
C ALA A 208 -17.68 8.99 -5.65
N PHE A 209 -17.00 9.88 -6.38
CA PHE A 209 -15.57 10.16 -6.27
C PHE A 209 -15.28 11.56 -5.73
N ASN A 210 -16.06 12.54 -6.18
CA ASN A 210 -15.75 13.95 -5.96
C ASN A 210 -15.68 14.30 -4.47
N GLY A 211 -14.52 14.81 -4.03
CA GLY A 211 -14.29 15.26 -2.66
C GLY A 211 -14.23 14.14 -1.63
N LYS A 212 -14.25 12.87 -2.03
CA LYS A 212 -14.10 11.75 -1.09
C LYS A 212 -12.71 11.73 -0.47
N GLN A 213 -12.63 11.27 0.78
CA GLN A 213 -11.37 11.09 1.51
C GLN A 213 -10.59 9.88 0.97
N ARG A 214 -11.31 8.87 0.49
CA ARG A 214 -10.85 7.59 -0.06
C ARG A 214 -11.93 7.01 -0.96
N ILE A 215 -11.54 6.15 -1.90
CA ILE A 215 -12.48 5.42 -2.75
C ILE A 215 -12.57 3.97 -2.28
N ILE A 216 -13.78 3.44 -2.16
CA ILE A 216 -14.04 2.06 -1.75
C ILE A 216 -14.94 1.40 -2.78
N PHE A 217 -14.44 0.30 -3.35
CA PHE A 217 -15.20 -0.56 -4.25
C PHE A 217 -15.62 -1.80 -3.47
N GLU A 218 -16.91 -2.09 -3.40
CA GLU A 218 -17.44 -3.35 -2.87
C GLU A 218 -18.03 -4.18 -4.01
N TYR A 219 -17.66 -5.46 -4.05
CA TYR A 219 -18.05 -6.36 -5.12
C TYR A 219 -18.16 -7.80 -4.64
N SER A 220 -18.72 -8.68 -5.47
CA SER A 220 -18.86 -10.09 -5.16
C SER A 220 -17.53 -10.74 -4.81
N ARG A 221 -17.50 -11.51 -3.71
CA ARG A 221 -16.30 -12.25 -3.28
C ARG A 221 -15.90 -13.35 -4.30
N SER A 222 -16.81 -13.79 -5.16
CA SER A 222 -16.53 -14.80 -6.20
C SER A 222 -15.93 -14.23 -7.48
N THR A 223 -15.72 -12.91 -7.54
CA THR A 223 -15.15 -12.23 -8.72
C THR A 223 -13.81 -11.56 -8.37
N SER A 224 -13.04 -11.21 -9.39
CA SER A 224 -11.83 -10.39 -9.24
C SER A 224 -12.10 -9.01 -9.82
N MET A 225 -11.48 -7.99 -9.24
CA MET A 225 -11.54 -6.61 -9.73
C MET A 225 -10.12 -6.10 -9.94
N MET A 226 -9.78 -5.60 -11.12
CA MET A 226 -8.54 -4.89 -11.37
C MET A 226 -8.53 -3.54 -10.64
N LEU A 227 -7.40 -3.21 -10.04
CA LEU A 227 -7.09 -1.87 -9.54
C LEU A 227 -5.57 -1.77 -9.56
N ASN A 228 -5.04 -0.92 -10.43
CA ASN A 228 -3.60 -0.81 -10.65
C ASN A 228 -3.19 0.63 -10.93
N TYR A 229 -1.91 0.94 -10.73
CA TYR A 229 -1.32 2.23 -11.11
C TYR A 229 -0.42 2.04 -12.33
N GLU A 230 -0.67 2.83 -13.36
CA GLU A 230 0.11 2.88 -14.61
C GLU A 230 1.02 4.13 -14.57
N PRO A 231 2.32 3.97 -14.29
CA PRO A 231 3.23 5.09 -14.08
C PRO A 231 3.46 5.93 -15.34
N GLU A 232 3.42 5.31 -16.52
CA GLU A 232 3.69 5.97 -17.81
C GLU A 232 2.58 6.95 -18.19
N GLU A 233 1.32 6.61 -17.90
CA GLU A 233 0.16 7.47 -18.12
C GLU A 233 -0.26 8.24 -16.86
N ASN A 234 0.45 8.03 -15.75
CA ASN A 234 0.19 8.61 -14.44
C ASN A 234 -1.31 8.53 -14.05
N ARG A 235 -1.86 7.32 -14.15
CA ARG A 235 -3.27 7.05 -13.89
C ARG A 235 -3.45 5.78 -13.06
N ILE A 236 -4.50 5.75 -12.25
CA ILE A 236 -4.95 4.55 -11.55
C ILE A 236 -6.12 3.98 -12.33
N VAL A 237 -5.97 2.78 -12.89
CA VAL A 237 -6.99 2.12 -13.71
C VAL A 237 -7.66 1.01 -12.91
N PHE A 238 -8.95 0.84 -13.10
CA PHE A 238 -9.76 -0.16 -12.41
C PHE A 238 -10.93 -0.62 -13.27
N ASP A 239 -11.41 -1.83 -12.97
CA ASP A 239 -12.63 -2.35 -13.61
C ASP A 239 -13.83 -1.50 -13.25
N HIS A 240 -14.69 -1.23 -14.22
CA HIS A 240 -16.02 -0.72 -13.94
C HIS A 240 -16.87 -1.83 -13.32
N LEU A 241 -17.48 -1.55 -12.17
CA LEU A 241 -18.31 -2.52 -11.46
C LEU A 241 -19.79 -2.25 -11.73
N ALA A 242 -20.49 -3.26 -12.21
CA ALA A 242 -21.92 -3.20 -12.47
C ALA A 242 -22.67 -4.37 -11.81
N ALA A 243 -23.95 -4.15 -11.54
CA ALA A 243 -24.86 -5.24 -11.18
C ALA A 243 -25.24 -6.04 -12.44
N PRO A 244 -25.50 -7.35 -12.33
CA PRO A 244 -25.92 -8.17 -13.46
C PRO A 244 -27.34 -7.87 -13.95
N SER A 245 -28.18 -7.22 -13.13
CA SER A 245 -29.51 -6.75 -13.50
C SER A 245 -29.95 -5.56 -12.63
N PRO A 246 -30.92 -4.74 -13.07
CA PRO A 246 -31.40 -3.56 -12.33
C PRO A 246 -31.90 -3.87 -10.93
N GLU A 247 -32.52 -5.04 -10.73
CA GLU A 247 -33.05 -5.46 -9.42
C GLU A 247 -31.94 -5.71 -8.38
N MET A 248 -30.69 -5.91 -8.84
CA MET A 248 -29.53 -6.21 -8.01
C MET A 248 -28.65 -4.99 -7.71
N GLU A 249 -28.96 -3.81 -8.27
CA GLU A 249 -28.18 -2.57 -8.08
C GLU A 249 -28.09 -2.11 -6.62
N SER A 250 -29.02 -2.53 -5.77
CA SER A 250 -29.01 -2.17 -4.35
C SER A 250 -28.01 -2.97 -3.51
N ASN A 251 -27.42 -4.04 -4.05
CA ASN A 251 -26.56 -4.95 -3.28
C ASN A 251 -25.18 -5.15 -3.94
N PRO A 252 -24.13 -4.49 -3.43
CA PRO A 252 -22.76 -4.61 -3.93
C PRO A 252 -22.20 -6.03 -3.93
N ALA A 253 -22.75 -6.95 -3.14
CA ALA A 253 -22.33 -8.36 -3.15
C ALA A 253 -22.62 -9.09 -4.46
N PHE A 254 -23.41 -8.50 -5.37
CA PHE A 254 -23.64 -9.03 -6.71
C PHE A 254 -22.81 -8.34 -7.79
N PHE A 255 -22.10 -7.26 -7.45
CA PHE A 255 -21.38 -6.49 -8.45
C PHE A 255 -20.15 -7.25 -8.93
N GLY A 256 -19.81 -7.06 -10.21
CA GLY A 256 -18.60 -7.59 -10.83
C GLY A 256 -18.17 -6.71 -12.01
N PRO A 257 -16.96 -6.95 -12.56
CA PRO A 257 -16.50 -6.25 -13.75
C PRO A 257 -17.42 -6.47 -14.95
N ASP A 258 -17.72 -5.41 -15.70
CA ASP A 258 -18.49 -5.48 -16.95
C ASP A 258 -17.62 -5.50 -18.22
N LEU A 259 -16.31 -5.70 -18.05
CA LEU A 259 -15.26 -5.67 -19.08
C LEU A 259 -14.95 -4.26 -19.63
N SER A 260 -15.51 -3.20 -19.06
CA SER A 260 -15.05 -1.83 -19.26
C SER A 260 -14.17 -1.37 -18.10
N TYR A 261 -13.44 -0.29 -18.34
CA TYR A 261 -12.44 0.23 -17.40
C TYR A 261 -12.62 1.72 -17.21
N ASP A 262 -12.42 2.16 -15.97
CA ASP A 262 -12.35 3.56 -15.60
C ASP A 262 -10.95 3.88 -15.08
N ALA A 263 -10.59 5.17 -15.10
CA ALA A 263 -9.32 5.62 -14.56
C ALA A 263 -9.45 6.91 -13.75
N LEU A 264 -8.62 7.02 -12.72
CA LEU A 264 -8.29 8.28 -12.07
C LEU A 264 -6.98 8.79 -12.69
N LYS A 265 -7.05 9.84 -13.52
CA LYS A 265 -5.88 10.48 -14.12
C LYS A 265 -5.34 11.57 -13.21
N PHE A 266 -4.04 11.57 -12.97
CA PHE A 266 -3.41 12.60 -12.15
C PHE A 266 -3.22 13.91 -12.94
N ALA A 267 -3.73 15.01 -12.39
CA ALA A 267 -3.50 16.35 -12.92
C ALA A 267 -3.52 17.38 -11.77
N ASN A 268 -2.55 18.30 -11.75
CA ASN A 268 -2.50 19.42 -10.80
C ASN A 268 -2.64 19.01 -9.32
N GLY A 269 -1.97 17.93 -8.92
CA GLY A 269 -2.00 17.45 -7.53
C GLY A 269 -3.24 16.65 -7.15
N ARG A 270 -4.14 16.38 -8.10
CA ARG A 270 -5.45 15.74 -7.88
C ARG A 270 -5.70 14.62 -8.88
N TRP A 271 -6.72 13.81 -8.61
CA TRP A 271 -7.06 12.59 -9.33
C TRP A 271 -8.44 12.72 -9.95
N LYS A 272 -8.51 12.89 -11.27
CA LYS A 272 -9.76 13.12 -12.00
C LYS A 272 -10.27 11.83 -12.65
N LEU A 273 -11.52 11.49 -12.39
CA LEU A 273 -12.21 10.37 -13.02
C LEU A 273 -12.32 10.58 -14.54
N THR A 274 -11.94 9.56 -15.29
CA THR A 274 -12.14 9.40 -16.73
C THR A 274 -12.77 8.02 -16.93
N GLU A 275 -13.97 7.98 -17.47
CA GLU A 275 -14.71 6.73 -17.65
C GLU A 275 -14.45 6.12 -19.03
N ASN A 276 -14.65 4.81 -19.16
CA ASN A 276 -14.52 4.06 -20.42
C ASN A 276 -13.14 4.25 -21.09
N VAL A 277 -12.06 4.05 -20.34
CA VAL A 277 -10.71 4.11 -20.87
C VAL A 277 -10.34 2.80 -21.57
N GLU A 278 -9.55 2.90 -22.63
CA GLU A 278 -8.94 1.73 -23.26
C GLU A 278 -7.72 1.26 -22.45
N LEU A 279 -7.67 -0.04 -22.19
CA LEU A 279 -6.45 -0.72 -21.77
C LEU A 279 -5.64 -1.08 -23.00
N THR A 280 -4.41 -0.58 -23.05
CA THR A 280 -3.43 -1.04 -24.03
C THR A 280 -2.59 -2.13 -23.38
N ASN A 281 -2.65 -3.34 -23.91
CA ASN A 281 -1.72 -4.39 -23.49
C ASN A 281 -0.39 -4.09 -24.17
N ARG A 282 0.51 -3.39 -23.47
CA ARG A 282 1.81 -3.01 -24.01
C ARG A 282 2.73 -4.22 -23.98
N GLU A 283 3.60 -4.32 -24.99
CA GLU A 283 4.58 -5.41 -25.10
C GLU A 283 5.39 -5.50 -23.79
N SER A 284 5.43 -6.70 -23.22
CA SER A 284 6.23 -7.00 -22.04
C SER A 284 7.49 -7.78 -22.43
N GLU A 285 8.57 -7.70 -21.63
CA GLU A 285 9.75 -8.58 -21.80
C GLU A 285 9.39 -10.08 -21.72
N ILE A 286 8.21 -10.40 -21.17
CA ILE A 286 7.67 -11.77 -21.09
C ILE A 286 7.05 -12.19 -22.43
N ASP A 287 6.64 -11.24 -23.27
CA ASP A 287 6.11 -11.52 -24.61
C ASP A 287 7.23 -12.02 -25.52
N ASP A 288 8.48 -11.60 -25.30
CA ASP A 288 9.67 -12.15 -25.97
C ASP A 288 9.95 -13.61 -25.59
N LEU A 289 9.47 -14.04 -24.42
CA LEU A 289 9.54 -15.42 -23.92
C LEU A 289 8.36 -16.27 -24.40
N TYR A 290 7.35 -15.67 -25.04
CA TYR A 290 6.22 -16.41 -25.59
C TYR A 290 6.63 -17.19 -26.84
N ILE A 291 6.69 -18.51 -26.71
CA ILE A 291 6.89 -19.42 -27.85
C ILE A 291 5.56 -19.56 -28.57
N ASP A 292 5.39 -18.83 -29.67
CA ASP A 292 4.21 -18.94 -30.53
C ASP A 292 4.09 -20.37 -31.09
N PRO A 293 3.07 -21.16 -30.71
CA PRO A 293 2.93 -22.56 -31.12
C PRO A 293 2.67 -22.72 -32.62
N ARG A 294 2.41 -21.62 -33.36
CA ARG A 294 2.26 -21.59 -34.81
C ARG A 294 3.58 -21.43 -35.57
N LYS A 295 4.67 -21.05 -34.90
CA LYS A 295 6.01 -20.95 -35.52
C LYS A 295 6.68 -22.34 -35.49
N ARG A 296 7.18 -22.80 -36.65
CA ARG A 296 7.85 -24.10 -36.78
C ARG A 296 9.11 -24.16 -35.90
N SER A 297 9.39 -25.32 -35.30
CA SER A 297 10.40 -25.49 -34.26
C SER A 297 11.85 -25.17 -34.67
N THR A 298 12.13 -24.96 -35.95
CA THR A 298 13.47 -24.66 -36.47
C THR A 298 13.98 -23.27 -36.08
N ASP A 299 13.09 -22.33 -35.72
CA ASP A 299 13.47 -20.99 -35.25
C ASP A 299 13.82 -20.94 -33.75
N ILE A 300 13.51 -22.01 -33.00
CA ILE A 300 13.66 -22.07 -31.53
C ILE A 300 15.13 -22.26 -31.11
N ILE A 301 15.97 -22.84 -31.97
CA ILE A 301 17.36 -23.21 -31.62
C ILE A 301 18.32 -22.01 -31.61
N ASN A 302 17.98 -20.89 -32.25
CA ASN A 302 18.86 -19.73 -32.34
C ASN A 302 18.65 -18.65 -31.26
N LYS A 303 17.62 -18.77 -30.40
CA LYS A 303 17.35 -17.82 -29.31
C LYS A 303 17.93 -18.23 -27.94
N LEU A 304 18.57 -19.40 -27.83
CA LEU A 304 19.14 -19.95 -26.59
C LEU A 304 20.68 -20.04 -26.61
N LYS A 305 21.35 -19.29 -27.48
CA LYS A 305 22.79 -19.02 -27.44
C LYS A 305 23.03 -17.58 -27.05
#